data_AF-A0A818MZZ9-F1
#
_entry.id   AF-A0A818MZZ9-F1
#
_cell.length_a   1.000
_cell.length_b   1.000
_cell.length_c   1.000
_cell.angle_alpha   90.00
_cell.angle_beta   90.00
_cell.angle_gamma   90.00
#
_symmetry.space_group_name_H-M   'P 1'
#
loop_
_entity.id
_entity.type
_entity.pdbx_description
1 polymer ?
#
loop_
_entity_poly.entity_id
_entity_poly.type
_entity_poly.pdbx_seq_one_letter_code
_entity_poly.pdbx_strand_id
1 'polypeptide(L)'
;MAVNLLGNSDIDARIILNVGGTRFETSKSTLKKLPATRLSKLTEQLSYYDPILNEYFFDRHPGVFSQILNYYRTGKLHYPTNVCGPLFEDELSYWGLQREEVEPCCWMTYTKHRSTAETLSILDSLELDTVRSSQQEIIKKFGWDDNFDYIQGRLPKYKKMIMIIWQIFEEPRSSTIAKVITVISIFFILVSILSFVLQTLSMFRITDIDFVTVYVNKTTTDRTPTLSRQHVHPSFDIVEWICNTWFIFEIMIRFIVSPNKKEFCQSFLNIIDFLATFWFYFTWALIKLNVNDNEALDLLSTIRIMRLFKLFNHHPGLKVIITSMKYSSSVLWLLIFFVLIAVAIFAALIYYAERMTTRHPNENMFRSIPDALWFNMITMSTIGYGDLYPKTMLGMLIGAVSTGTEMSFFLENKKKQINSFFFLVAGVLIIDLPMPIIVESFANFYTHLRARSKLPKTRRKIGPAESTVKKRTPLTTIDNGQNLKLLGQTARASIFSTKTIINNNIKSSIA
;
A
#
# COMPACT_ATOMS: atom_id res chain seq x y z
N MET A 1 28.86 -57.86 -36.21
CA MET A 1 29.11 -56.99 -35.04
C MET A 1 29.36 -55.55 -35.52
N ALA A 2 28.39 -54.93 -36.21
CA ALA A 2 28.55 -53.59 -36.78
C ALA A 2 27.18 -52.92 -37.05
N VAL A 3 26.35 -52.74 -36.01
CA VAL A 3 25.03 -52.06 -36.14
C VAL A 3 24.83 -50.92 -35.14
N ASN A 4 25.71 -50.68 -34.16
CA ASN A 4 25.46 -49.72 -33.08
C ASN A 4 26.29 -48.41 -33.09
N LEU A 5 26.89 -47.99 -34.22
CA LEU A 5 27.72 -46.77 -34.25
C LEU A 5 27.10 -45.56 -34.99
N LEU A 6 25.96 -45.71 -35.67
CA LEU A 6 25.31 -44.59 -36.39
C LEU A 6 24.27 -43.82 -35.57
N GLY A 7 23.89 -44.30 -34.38
CA GLY A 7 22.92 -43.62 -33.52
C GLY A 7 23.51 -42.50 -32.64
N ASN A 8 24.83 -42.46 -32.47
CA ASN A 8 25.50 -41.54 -31.54
C ASN A 8 26.00 -40.25 -32.21
N SER A 9 26.16 -40.23 -33.54
CA SER A 9 26.71 -39.07 -34.27
C SER A 9 25.74 -37.88 -34.32
N ASP A 10 24.43 -38.12 -34.33
CA ASP A 10 23.41 -37.05 -34.35
C ASP A 10 23.21 -36.38 -32.98
N ILE A 11 23.58 -37.08 -31.91
CA ILE A 11 23.40 -36.61 -30.52
C ILE A 11 24.45 -35.56 -30.17
N ASP A 12 25.66 -35.68 -30.71
CA ASP A 12 26.75 -34.72 -30.49
C ASP A 12 26.91 -33.70 -31.64
N ALA A 13 25.98 -33.70 -32.60
CA ALA A 13 25.95 -32.71 -33.67
C ALA A 13 25.86 -31.29 -33.08
N ARG A 14 26.71 -30.38 -33.59
CA ARG A 14 26.72 -28.98 -33.20
C ARG A 14 25.54 -28.26 -33.85
N ILE A 15 24.91 -27.37 -33.08
CA ILE A 15 23.84 -26.48 -33.51
C ILE A 15 24.31 -25.04 -33.27
N ILE A 16 23.98 -24.17 -34.22
CA ILE A 16 24.17 -22.72 -34.13
C ILE A 16 22.83 -22.07 -33.76
N LEU A 17 22.84 -21.28 -32.69
CA LEU A 17 21.71 -20.49 -32.19
C LEU A 17 22.07 -19.01 -32.32
N ASN A 18 21.40 -18.31 -33.22
CA ASN A 18 21.56 -16.87 -33.42
C ASN A 18 20.51 -16.12 -32.61
N VAL A 19 20.92 -15.46 -31.52
CA VAL A 19 20.03 -14.72 -30.62
C VAL A 19 20.34 -13.23 -30.73
N GLY A 20 19.38 -12.45 -31.24
CA GLY A 20 19.53 -11.00 -31.42
C GLY A 20 20.73 -10.61 -32.29
N GLY A 21 21.14 -11.48 -33.22
CA GLY A 21 22.32 -11.30 -34.06
C GLY A 21 23.63 -11.89 -33.51
N THR A 22 23.65 -12.38 -32.27
CA THR A 22 24.82 -13.03 -31.67
C THR A 22 24.75 -14.55 -31.83
N ARG A 23 25.78 -15.16 -32.40
CA ARG A 23 25.84 -16.61 -32.62
C ARG A 23 26.38 -17.35 -31.40
N PHE A 24 25.64 -18.35 -30.97
CA PHE A 24 26.00 -19.27 -29.89
C PHE A 24 26.07 -20.70 -30.43
N GLU A 25 27.13 -21.41 -30.10
CA GLU A 25 27.31 -22.80 -30.52
C GLU A 25 27.15 -23.77 -29.33
N THR A 26 26.46 -24.87 -29.57
CA THR A 26 26.26 -25.94 -28.57
C THR A 26 25.96 -27.27 -29.23
N SER A 27 25.97 -28.38 -28.47
CA SER A 27 25.61 -29.71 -28.98
C SER A 27 24.12 -30.01 -28.79
N LYS A 28 23.53 -30.86 -29.66
CA LYS A 28 22.15 -31.35 -29.44
C LYS A 28 22.02 -32.05 -28.08
N SER A 29 23.05 -32.78 -27.66
CA SER A 29 23.13 -33.45 -26.36
C SER A 29 22.99 -32.49 -25.19
N THR A 30 23.60 -31.31 -25.26
CA THR A 30 23.50 -30.29 -24.21
C THR A 30 22.07 -29.76 -24.07
N LEU A 31 21.37 -29.53 -25.19
CA LEU A 31 19.99 -29.04 -25.17
C LEU A 31 18.98 -30.08 -24.67
N LYS A 32 19.28 -31.38 -24.88
CA LYS A 32 18.44 -32.49 -24.41
C LYS A 32 18.53 -32.74 -22.90
N LYS A 33 19.49 -32.16 -22.18
CA LYS A 33 19.65 -32.33 -20.71
C LYS A 33 18.47 -31.81 -19.90
N LEU A 34 17.72 -30.84 -20.41
CA LEU A 34 16.55 -30.26 -19.74
C LEU A 34 15.28 -30.54 -20.58
N PRO A 35 14.68 -31.73 -20.43
CA PRO A 35 13.57 -32.20 -21.25
C PRO A 35 12.24 -31.57 -20.80
N ALA A 36 11.97 -30.34 -21.24
CA ALA A 36 10.71 -29.60 -21.04
C ALA A 36 10.77 -28.20 -21.65
N THR A 37 11.98 -27.73 -21.92
CA THR A 37 12.31 -26.37 -22.35
C THR A 37 12.06 -26.14 -23.83
N ARG A 38 12.03 -24.87 -24.25
CA ARG A 38 11.87 -24.52 -25.68
C ARG A 38 13.04 -25.05 -26.52
N LEU A 39 14.26 -24.99 -25.98
CA LEU A 39 15.47 -25.42 -26.69
C LEU A 39 15.59 -26.94 -26.83
N SER A 40 15.01 -27.71 -25.90
CA SER A 40 14.98 -29.17 -26.03
C SER A 40 14.02 -29.65 -27.13
N LYS A 41 13.07 -28.80 -27.55
CA LYS A 41 12.02 -29.09 -28.54
C LYS A 41 12.34 -28.54 -29.93
N LEU A 42 13.59 -28.16 -30.20
CA LEU A 42 13.98 -27.64 -31.50
C LEU A 42 13.88 -28.74 -32.58
N THR A 43 13.13 -28.45 -33.64
CA THR A 43 13.06 -29.25 -34.85
C THR A 43 13.29 -28.35 -36.07
N GLU A 44 13.82 -28.93 -37.15
CA GLU A 44 14.10 -28.22 -38.42
C GLU A 44 12.82 -27.73 -39.13
N GLN A 45 11.65 -28.19 -38.68
CA GLN A 45 10.34 -27.77 -39.17
C GLN A 45 9.84 -26.48 -38.51
N LEU A 46 10.54 -25.96 -37.49
CA LEU A 46 10.17 -24.73 -36.82
C LEU A 46 10.51 -23.51 -37.68
N SER A 47 9.64 -22.49 -37.62
CA SER A 47 9.79 -21.21 -38.32
C SER A 47 11.05 -20.42 -37.97
N TYR A 48 11.79 -20.84 -36.93
CA TYR A 48 13.00 -20.18 -36.45
C TYR A 48 14.27 -20.73 -37.11
N TYR A 49 14.17 -21.83 -37.86
CA TYR A 49 15.31 -22.43 -38.53
C TYR A 49 15.54 -21.78 -39.90
N ASP A 50 16.74 -21.27 -40.12
CA ASP A 50 17.20 -20.81 -41.43
C ASP A 50 17.96 -21.94 -42.14
N PRO A 51 17.40 -22.56 -43.20
CA PRO A 51 18.03 -23.66 -43.89
C PRO A 51 19.26 -23.24 -44.71
N ILE A 52 19.43 -21.95 -45.00
CA ILE A 52 20.57 -21.45 -45.80
C ILE A 52 21.82 -21.36 -44.92
N LEU A 53 21.65 -20.79 -43.73
CA LEU A 53 22.74 -20.59 -42.77
C LEU A 53 22.90 -21.76 -41.78
N ASN A 54 21.96 -22.71 -41.79
CA ASN A 54 21.88 -23.83 -40.86
C ASN A 54 21.91 -23.37 -39.38
N GLU A 55 21.20 -22.29 -39.08
CA GLU A 55 21.13 -21.69 -37.74
C GLU A 55 19.69 -21.43 -37.31
N TYR A 56 19.45 -21.41 -35.99
CA TYR A 56 18.15 -21.02 -35.43
C TYR A 56 18.18 -19.55 -35.00
N PHE A 57 17.30 -18.71 -35.56
CA PHE A 57 17.23 -17.29 -35.25
C PHE A 57 16.15 -16.98 -34.20
N PHE A 58 16.54 -16.24 -33.16
CA PHE A 58 15.65 -15.73 -32.11
C PHE A 58 15.88 -14.24 -31.92
N ASP A 59 14.85 -13.43 -32.13
CA ASP A 59 14.91 -11.98 -31.90
C ASP A 59 14.72 -11.65 -30.41
N ARG A 60 15.71 -11.99 -29.59
CA ARG A 60 15.70 -11.90 -28.11
C ARG A 60 17.04 -11.38 -27.57
N HIS A 61 17.11 -11.14 -26.26
CA HIS A 61 18.27 -10.48 -25.64
C HIS A 61 19.51 -11.41 -25.54
N PRO A 62 20.60 -11.17 -26.31
CA PRO A 62 21.76 -12.08 -26.37
C PRO A 62 22.50 -12.21 -25.03
N GLY A 63 22.59 -11.11 -24.26
CA GLY A 63 23.30 -11.11 -22.98
C GLY A 63 22.66 -12.04 -21.94
N VAL A 64 21.34 -12.19 -21.96
CA VAL A 64 20.62 -13.06 -21.02
C VAL A 64 20.71 -14.52 -21.48
N PHE A 65 20.64 -14.73 -22.80
CA PHE A 65 20.78 -16.05 -23.40
C PHE A 65 22.11 -16.73 -23.05
N SER A 66 23.19 -15.97 -22.87
CA SER A 66 24.46 -16.53 -22.39
C SER A 66 24.32 -17.31 -21.07
N GLN A 67 23.52 -16.79 -20.12
CA GLN A 67 23.28 -17.42 -18.83
C GLN A 67 22.35 -18.63 -18.96
N ILE A 68 21.34 -18.52 -19.81
CA ILE A 68 20.43 -19.62 -20.14
C ILE A 68 21.21 -20.78 -20.75
N LEU A 69 22.10 -20.52 -21.71
CA LEU A 69 22.90 -21.58 -22.32
C LEU A 69 23.89 -22.20 -21.33
N ASN A 70 24.47 -21.40 -20.45
CA ASN A 70 25.30 -21.91 -19.36
C ASN A 70 24.53 -22.83 -18.43
N TYR A 71 23.25 -22.58 -18.17
CA TYR A 71 22.41 -23.48 -17.38
C TYR A 71 22.32 -24.89 -17.99
N TYR A 72 22.17 -25.03 -19.32
CA TYR A 72 22.21 -26.36 -19.96
C TYR A 72 23.59 -27.02 -19.86
N ARG A 73 24.67 -26.24 -19.76
CA ARG A 73 26.04 -26.76 -19.67
C ARG A 73 26.37 -27.23 -18.27
N THR A 74 26.11 -26.40 -17.26
CA THR A 74 26.55 -26.58 -15.86
C THR A 74 25.45 -27.12 -14.94
N GLY A 75 24.18 -27.00 -15.32
CA GLY A 75 23.03 -27.27 -14.46
C GLY A 75 22.76 -26.19 -13.42
N LYS A 76 23.46 -25.04 -13.46
CA LYS A 76 23.35 -23.94 -12.48
C LYS A 76 22.95 -22.63 -13.16
N LEU A 77 21.82 -22.06 -12.78
CA LEU A 77 21.28 -20.84 -13.38
C LEU A 77 21.66 -19.62 -12.52
N HIS A 78 22.47 -18.72 -13.09
CA HIS A 78 22.90 -17.49 -12.42
C HIS A 78 22.21 -16.25 -13.01
N TYR A 79 21.90 -15.29 -12.13
CA TYR A 79 21.31 -14.01 -12.51
C TYR A 79 22.39 -13.04 -13.03
N PRO A 80 22.21 -12.45 -14.23
CA PRO A 80 23.13 -11.45 -14.77
C PRO A 80 22.97 -10.09 -14.07
N THR A 81 24.06 -9.47 -13.62
CA THR A 81 24.05 -8.20 -12.87
C THR A 81 23.81 -6.95 -13.72
N ASN A 82 23.88 -7.07 -15.05
CA ASN A 82 23.73 -5.98 -16.01
C ASN A 82 22.32 -5.86 -16.60
N VAL A 83 21.36 -6.67 -16.14
CA VAL A 83 20.01 -6.76 -16.70
C VAL A 83 18.98 -6.57 -15.57
N CYS A 84 17.82 -5.99 -15.86
CA CYS A 84 16.76 -5.85 -14.85
C CYS A 84 16.02 -7.18 -14.61
N GLY A 85 15.53 -7.38 -13.38
CA GLY A 85 14.78 -8.59 -12.99
C GLY A 85 13.61 -8.95 -13.93
N PRO A 86 12.72 -8.00 -14.27
CA PRO A 86 11.59 -8.29 -15.16
C PRO A 86 12.01 -8.77 -16.55
N LEU A 87 13.05 -8.18 -17.16
CA LEU A 87 13.56 -8.63 -18.45
C LEU A 87 14.13 -10.05 -18.36
N PHE A 88 14.78 -10.40 -17.24
CA PHE A 88 15.25 -11.77 -17.01
C PHE A 88 14.09 -12.76 -16.86
N GLU A 89 13.03 -12.41 -16.14
CA GLU A 89 11.81 -13.24 -16.02
C GLU A 89 11.10 -13.44 -17.37
N ASP A 90 11.02 -12.40 -18.19
CA ASP A 90 10.45 -12.46 -19.54
C ASP A 90 11.26 -13.38 -20.47
N GLU A 91 12.58 -13.45 -20.27
CA GLU A 91 13.43 -14.42 -20.97
C GLU A 91 13.22 -15.83 -20.42
N LEU A 92 13.30 -16.06 -19.10
CA LEU A 92 13.10 -17.40 -18.52
C LEU A 92 11.76 -18.01 -18.94
N SER A 93 10.68 -17.23 -18.87
CA SER A 93 9.35 -17.66 -19.32
C SER A 93 9.30 -17.97 -20.81
N TYR A 94 9.97 -17.16 -21.65
CA TYR A 94 10.09 -17.43 -23.08
C TYR A 94 10.80 -18.77 -23.36
N TRP A 95 11.92 -19.04 -22.69
CA TRP A 95 12.71 -20.27 -22.88
C TRP A 95 12.12 -21.50 -22.18
N GLY A 96 11.08 -21.32 -21.37
CA GLY A 96 10.38 -22.39 -20.65
C GLY A 96 11.16 -22.88 -19.43
N LEU A 97 11.91 -21.99 -18.79
CA LEU A 97 12.62 -22.23 -17.53
C LEU A 97 11.79 -21.72 -16.36
N GLN A 98 11.89 -22.41 -15.23
CA GLN A 98 11.19 -22.02 -14.01
C GLN A 98 12.01 -20.99 -13.23
N ARG A 99 11.32 -20.15 -12.46
CA ARG A 99 11.96 -19.04 -11.73
C ARG A 99 12.70 -19.54 -10.48
N GLU A 100 12.30 -20.70 -10.01
CA GLU A 100 12.81 -21.38 -8.82
C GLU A 100 14.14 -22.10 -9.08
N GLU A 101 14.56 -22.21 -10.34
CA GLU A 101 15.82 -22.86 -10.76
C GLU A 101 17.06 -21.97 -10.57
N VAL A 102 16.88 -20.71 -10.17
CA VAL A 102 17.99 -19.76 -9.93
C VAL A 102 18.78 -20.15 -8.69
N GLU A 103 20.11 -20.17 -8.82
CA GLU A 103 21.02 -20.53 -7.72
C GLU A 103 20.90 -19.58 -6.50
N PRO A 104 21.07 -20.10 -5.27
CA PRO A 104 20.94 -19.32 -4.04
C PRO A 104 21.81 -18.05 -3.97
N CYS A 105 23.02 -18.08 -4.56
CA CYS A 105 23.92 -16.93 -4.58
C CYS A 105 23.39 -15.72 -5.34
N CYS A 106 22.47 -15.95 -6.28
CA CYS A 106 21.84 -14.92 -7.11
C CYS A 106 20.46 -14.51 -6.59
N TRP A 107 19.89 -15.30 -5.66
CA TRP A 107 18.52 -15.14 -5.19
C TRP A 107 18.24 -13.76 -4.60
N MET A 108 19.16 -13.22 -3.78
CA MET A 108 19.00 -11.90 -3.16
C MET A 108 18.89 -10.77 -4.20
N THR A 109 19.73 -10.80 -5.23
CA THR A 109 19.73 -9.77 -6.28
C THR A 109 18.50 -9.90 -7.17
N TYR A 110 18.14 -11.13 -7.54
CA TYR A 110 16.94 -11.43 -8.33
C TYR A 110 15.66 -11.01 -7.60
N THR A 111 15.51 -11.39 -6.33
CA THR A 111 14.34 -11.04 -5.52
C THR A 111 14.24 -9.56 -5.18
N LYS A 112 15.35 -8.83 -5.02
CA LYS A 112 15.34 -7.38 -4.78
C LYS A 112 14.63 -6.60 -5.88
N HIS A 113 14.88 -6.94 -7.15
CA HIS A 113 14.19 -6.29 -8.26
C HIS A 113 12.71 -6.63 -8.31
N ARG A 114 12.34 -7.85 -7.90
CA ARG A 114 10.95 -8.29 -7.82
C ARG A 114 10.19 -7.62 -6.68
N SER A 115 10.75 -7.55 -5.48
CA SER A 115 10.14 -6.83 -4.35
C SER A 115 10.00 -5.34 -4.67
N THR A 116 10.96 -4.78 -5.41
CA THR A 116 10.84 -3.43 -5.98
C THR A 116 9.67 -3.34 -6.97
N ALA A 117 9.49 -4.30 -7.87
CA ALA A 117 8.37 -4.30 -8.81
C ALA A 117 7.00 -4.44 -8.11
N GLU A 118 6.91 -5.24 -7.06
CA GLU A 118 5.71 -5.41 -6.23
C GLU A 118 5.38 -4.16 -5.42
N THR A 119 6.38 -3.55 -4.77
CA THR A 119 6.18 -2.26 -4.09
C THR A 119 5.77 -1.17 -5.09
N LEU A 120 6.33 -1.16 -6.30
CA LEU A 120 5.91 -0.26 -7.37
C LEU A 120 4.48 -0.51 -7.84
N SER A 121 4.00 -1.77 -7.87
CA SER A 121 2.61 -2.07 -8.25
C SER A 121 1.61 -1.64 -7.19
N ILE A 122 1.97 -1.75 -5.90
CA ILE A 122 1.21 -1.21 -4.78
C ILE A 122 1.19 0.32 -4.84
N LEU A 123 2.32 0.95 -5.13
CA LEU A 123 2.36 2.39 -5.34
C LEU A 123 1.52 2.81 -6.55
N ASP A 124 1.51 2.01 -7.62
CA ASP A 124 0.66 2.26 -8.79
C ASP A 124 -0.83 2.11 -8.44
N SER A 125 -1.22 1.17 -7.59
CA SER A 125 -2.62 1.07 -7.13
C SER A 125 -3.02 2.25 -6.25
N LEU A 126 -2.14 2.73 -5.39
CA LEU A 126 -2.34 3.97 -4.62
C LEU A 126 -2.33 5.22 -5.50
N GLU A 127 -1.55 5.23 -6.58
CA GLU A 127 -1.53 6.33 -7.55
C GLU A 127 -2.70 6.30 -8.54
N LEU A 128 -3.26 5.13 -8.89
CA LEU A 128 -4.54 5.05 -9.62
C LEU A 128 -5.70 5.69 -8.84
N ASP A 129 -5.51 5.91 -7.55
CA ASP A 129 -6.40 6.68 -6.68
C ASP A 129 -5.96 8.14 -6.47
N THR A 130 -4.82 8.60 -7.02
CA THR A 130 -4.32 9.99 -6.86
C THR A 130 -3.92 10.72 -8.15
N VAL A 131 -3.63 9.99 -9.23
CA VAL A 131 -3.35 10.49 -10.56
C VAL A 131 -4.69 10.64 -11.26
N ARG A 132 -4.94 11.82 -11.82
CA ARG A 132 -6.12 12.15 -12.63
C ARG A 132 -6.44 10.98 -13.58
N SER A 133 -7.38 10.15 -13.13
CA SER A 133 -7.73 8.91 -13.79
C SER A 133 -8.19 9.25 -15.20
N SER A 134 -7.63 8.55 -16.19
CA SER A 134 -8.10 8.74 -17.57
C SER A 134 -9.61 8.46 -17.57
N GLN A 135 -10.40 9.23 -18.33
CA GLN A 135 -11.87 9.07 -18.32
C GLN A 135 -12.27 7.60 -18.53
N GLN A 136 -11.48 6.85 -19.31
CA GLN A 136 -11.65 5.42 -19.54
C GLN A 136 -11.47 4.55 -18.29
N GLU A 137 -10.54 4.85 -17.40
CA GLU A 137 -10.31 4.07 -16.17
C GLU A 137 -11.42 4.29 -15.14
N ILE A 138 -12.01 5.49 -15.12
CA ILE A 138 -13.14 5.80 -14.25
C ILE A 138 -14.37 5.03 -14.73
N ILE A 139 -14.61 4.98 -16.04
CA ILE A 139 -15.73 4.22 -16.63
C ILE A 139 -15.64 2.74 -16.23
N LYS A 140 -14.42 2.17 -16.23
CA LYS A 140 -14.15 0.82 -15.73
C LYS A 140 -14.48 0.65 -14.25
N LYS A 141 -14.04 1.59 -13.38
CA LYS A 141 -14.34 1.56 -11.93
C LYS A 141 -15.85 1.54 -11.65
N PHE A 142 -16.66 2.21 -12.49
CA PHE A 142 -18.12 2.21 -12.39
C PHE A 142 -18.81 1.00 -13.02
N GLY A 143 -18.06 0.08 -13.64
CA GLY A 143 -18.61 -1.08 -14.34
C GLY A 143 -19.50 -0.69 -15.53
N TRP A 144 -19.23 0.46 -16.15
CA TRP A 144 -20.02 0.97 -17.28
C TRP A 144 -19.44 0.56 -18.65
N ASP A 145 -18.47 -0.35 -18.66
CA ASP A 145 -17.81 -0.85 -19.87
C ASP A 145 -18.80 -1.49 -20.84
N ASP A 146 -19.79 -2.25 -20.34
CA ASP A 146 -20.79 -2.96 -21.17
C ASP A 146 -21.82 -2.03 -21.84
N ASN A 147 -22.01 -0.82 -21.29
CA ASN A 147 -22.94 0.19 -21.81
C ASN A 147 -22.21 1.30 -22.60
N PHE A 148 -20.92 1.14 -22.82
CA PHE A 148 -20.11 2.07 -23.59
C PHE A 148 -20.24 1.71 -25.07
N ASP A 149 -21.29 2.21 -25.72
CA ASP A 149 -21.47 2.06 -27.16
C ASP A 149 -20.24 2.63 -27.89
N TYR A 150 -19.38 1.71 -28.34
CA TYR A 150 -18.10 2.00 -28.99
C TYR A 150 -18.26 2.83 -30.27
N ILE A 151 -19.49 2.90 -30.80
CA ILE A 151 -19.85 3.50 -32.09
C ILE A 151 -20.22 4.99 -31.97
N GLN A 152 -20.66 5.49 -30.80
CA GLN A 152 -21.07 6.91 -30.62
C GLN A 152 -20.22 7.71 -29.62
N GLY A 153 -19.39 7.06 -28.80
CA GLY A 153 -18.42 7.74 -27.94
C GLY A 153 -19.00 8.73 -26.92
N ARG A 154 -20.28 8.60 -26.52
CA ARG A 154 -20.94 9.52 -25.58
C ARG A 154 -21.68 8.80 -24.46
N LEU A 155 -21.30 9.12 -23.22
CA LEU A 155 -22.04 8.74 -22.01
C LEU A 155 -23.27 9.64 -21.81
N PRO A 156 -24.37 9.11 -21.22
CA PRO A 156 -25.49 9.92 -20.76
C PRO A 156 -25.06 11.06 -19.83
N LYS A 157 -25.71 12.23 -19.94
CA LYS A 157 -25.34 13.43 -19.17
C LYS A 157 -25.32 13.17 -17.66
N TYR A 158 -26.28 12.41 -17.12
CA TYR A 158 -26.35 12.10 -15.69
C TYR A 158 -25.16 11.23 -15.22
N LYS A 159 -24.75 10.22 -16.01
CA LYS A 159 -23.57 9.39 -15.72
C LYS A 159 -22.29 10.24 -15.67
N LYS A 160 -22.16 11.17 -16.62
CA LYS A 160 -21.05 12.14 -16.64
C LYS A 160 -21.06 13.05 -15.41
N MET A 161 -22.23 13.51 -14.98
CA MET A 161 -22.37 14.32 -13.76
C MET A 161 -21.96 13.56 -12.51
N ILE A 162 -22.39 12.30 -12.36
CA ILE A 162 -22.00 11.43 -11.24
C ILE A 162 -20.47 11.29 -11.20
N MET A 163 -19.82 11.01 -12.33
CA MET A 163 -18.35 10.90 -12.39
C MET A 163 -17.65 12.20 -11.97
N ILE A 164 -18.16 13.36 -12.43
CA ILE A 164 -17.59 14.66 -12.08
C ILE A 164 -17.71 14.92 -10.57
N ILE A 165 -18.90 14.69 -10.00
CA ILE A 165 -19.13 14.87 -8.56
C ILE A 165 -18.25 13.90 -7.76
N TRP A 166 -18.10 12.66 -8.23
CA TRP A 166 -17.25 11.65 -7.59
C TRP A 166 -15.81 12.14 -7.51
N GLN A 167 -15.26 12.59 -8.63
CA GLN A 167 -13.90 13.13 -8.72
C GLN A 167 -13.72 14.38 -7.85
N ILE A 168 -14.75 15.20 -7.69
CA ILE A 168 -14.65 16.42 -6.88
C ILE A 168 -14.53 16.08 -5.38
N PHE A 169 -15.27 15.08 -4.89
CA PHE A 169 -15.32 14.74 -3.46
C PHE A 169 -14.32 13.68 -3.01
N GLU A 170 -13.89 12.80 -3.91
CA GLU A 170 -12.97 11.69 -3.60
C GLU A 170 -11.51 12.05 -3.91
N GLU A 171 -11.27 12.90 -4.92
CA GLU A 171 -9.95 13.21 -5.46
C GLU A 171 -9.63 14.71 -5.28
N PRO A 172 -9.00 15.13 -4.17
CA PRO A 172 -8.72 16.54 -3.85
C PRO A 172 -7.95 17.31 -4.93
N ARG A 173 -7.16 16.60 -5.74
CA ARG A 173 -6.28 17.17 -6.77
C ARG A 173 -6.91 17.16 -8.17
N SER A 174 -8.16 16.69 -8.32
CA SER A 174 -8.81 16.54 -9.63
C SER A 174 -9.06 17.88 -10.34
N SER A 175 -9.54 18.88 -9.60
CA SER A 175 -9.94 20.19 -10.13
C SER A 175 -9.70 21.31 -9.11
N THR A 176 -9.73 22.56 -9.56
CA THR A 176 -9.69 23.73 -8.66
C THR A 176 -10.87 23.73 -7.69
N ILE A 177 -12.05 23.31 -8.15
CA ILE A 177 -13.25 23.15 -7.31
C ILE A 177 -13.03 22.07 -6.23
N ALA A 178 -12.44 20.92 -6.60
CA ALA A 178 -12.12 19.86 -5.65
C ALA A 178 -11.14 20.35 -4.55
N LYS A 179 -10.17 21.19 -4.92
CA LYS A 179 -9.26 21.82 -3.95
C LYS A 179 -10.02 22.73 -2.99
N VAL A 180 -10.92 23.57 -3.49
CA VAL A 180 -11.74 24.47 -2.64
C VAL A 180 -12.61 23.67 -1.68
N ILE A 181 -13.33 22.65 -2.17
CA ILE A 181 -14.16 21.79 -1.32
C ILE A 181 -13.31 21.09 -0.27
N THR A 182 -12.14 20.56 -0.64
CA THR A 182 -11.20 19.96 0.31
C THR A 182 -10.77 20.93 1.41
N VAL A 183 -10.48 22.18 1.07
CA VAL A 183 -10.14 23.22 2.07
C VAL A 183 -11.32 23.47 3.01
N ILE A 184 -12.54 23.53 2.49
CA ILE A 184 -13.76 23.68 3.30
C ILE A 184 -13.94 22.47 4.23
N SER A 185 -13.76 21.25 3.73
CA SER A 185 -13.82 20.01 4.54
C SER A 185 -12.82 20.06 5.69
N ILE A 186 -11.55 20.42 5.41
CA ILE A 186 -10.49 20.54 6.42
C ILE A 186 -10.86 21.62 7.45
N PHE A 187 -11.40 22.76 7.01
CA PHE A 187 -11.84 23.82 7.90
C PHE A 187 -12.90 23.33 8.89
N PHE A 188 -13.96 22.65 8.43
CA PHE A 188 -14.99 22.11 9.32
C PHE A 188 -14.45 21.04 10.28
N ILE A 189 -13.50 20.22 9.83
CA ILE A 189 -12.81 19.25 10.71
C ILE A 189 -12.05 20.00 11.81
N LEU A 190 -11.24 20.99 11.47
CA LEU A 190 -10.45 21.77 12.44
C LEU A 190 -11.36 22.53 13.43
N VAL A 191 -12.42 23.18 12.95
CA VAL A 191 -13.40 23.86 13.81
C VAL A 191 -14.07 22.87 14.76
N SER A 192 -14.44 21.68 14.28
CA SER A 192 -15.07 20.66 15.14
C SER A 192 -14.13 20.13 16.22
N ILE A 193 -12.85 19.95 15.90
CA ILE A 193 -11.83 19.51 16.88
C ILE A 193 -11.53 20.62 17.87
N LEU A 194 -11.38 21.86 17.40
CA LEU A 194 -11.15 23.01 18.27
C LEU A 194 -12.32 23.20 19.23
N SER A 195 -13.55 23.12 18.72
CA SER A 195 -14.75 23.12 19.56
C SER A 195 -14.69 22.03 20.63
N PHE A 196 -14.42 20.78 20.24
CA PHE A 196 -14.29 19.67 21.19
C PHE A 196 -13.24 19.93 22.28
N VAL A 197 -12.07 20.45 21.91
CA VAL A 197 -11.02 20.80 22.89
C VAL A 197 -11.47 21.93 23.82
N LEU A 198 -12.08 22.99 23.27
CA LEU A 198 -12.54 24.13 24.08
C LEU A 198 -13.63 23.75 25.08
N GLN A 199 -14.53 22.82 24.74
CA GLN A 199 -15.57 22.32 25.66
C GLN A 199 -15.00 21.61 26.91
N THR A 200 -13.76 21.13 26.84
CA THR A 200 -13.09 20.50 28.00
C THR A 200 -12.58 21.51 29.02
N LEU A 201 -12.43 22.78 28.64
CA LEU A 201 -11.93 23.83 29.52
C LEU A 201 -13.01 24.25 30.52
N SER A 202 -12.63 24.33 31.80
CA SER A 202 -13.51 24.78 32.89
C SER A 202 -14.06 26.19 32.69
N MET A 203 -13.33 27.07 31.98
CA MET A 203 -13.76 28.43 31.63
C MET A 203 -15.05 28.46 30.79
N PHE A 204 -15.30 27.43 29.97
CA PHE A 204 -16.44 27.38 29.06
C PHE A 204 -17.60 26.50 29.57
N ARG A 205 -17.50 26.06 30.84
CA ARG A 205 -18.54 25.27 31.52
C ARG A 205 -19.31 26.19 32.47
N ILE A 206 -20.60 26.34 32.19
CA ILE A 206 -21.53 27.12 33.01
C ILE A 206 -22.07 26.18 34.10
N THR A 207 -21.98 26.59 35.35
CA THR A 207 -22.64 25.90 36.47
C THR A 207 -24.07 26.40 36.58
N ASP A 208 -25.04 25.50 36.48
CA ASP A 208 -26.40 25.82 36.94
C ASP A 208 -26.43 25.75 38.48
N ILE A 209 -27.30 26.56 39.09
CA ILE A 209 -27.53 26.57 40.54
C ILE A 209 -28.93 26.03 40.78
N ASP A 210 -29.03 24.76 41.17
CA ASP A 210 -30.31 24.19 41.60
C ASP A 210 -30.50 24.40 43.09
N PHE A 211 -31.68 24.88 43.47
CA PHE A 211 -32.07 24.99 44.87
C PHE A 211 -32.72 23.67 45.31
N VAL A 212 -31.97 22.85 46.05
CA VAL A 212 -32.55 21.66 46.69
C VAL A 212 -33.20 22.08 47.99
N THR A 213 -34.47 21.71 48.17
CA THR A 213 -35.16 21.89 49.46
C THR A 213 -34.69 20.81 50.43
N VAL A 214 -33.94 21.22 51.45
CA VAL A 214 -33.53 20.35 52.56
C VAL A 214 -34.52 20.55 53.71
N TYR A 215 -35.10 19.46 54.21
CA TYR A 215 -35.97 19.51 55.38
C TYR A 215 -35.11 19.55 56.65
N VAL A 216 -35.01 20.72 57.28
CA VAL A 216 -34.24 20.90 58.53
C VAL A 216 -35.07 20.44 59.74
N ASN A 217 -36.40 20.59 59.66
CA ASN A 217 -37.38 20.06 60.62
C ASN A 217 -38.72 19.76 59.90
N LYS A 218 -39.62 18.96 60.52
CA LYS A 218 -40.94 18.58 59.94
C LYS A 218 -41.84 19.77 59.51
N THR A 219 -41.51 20.99 59.94
CA THR A 219 -42.25 22.23 59.65
C THR A 219 -41.40 23.31 58.97
N THR A 220 -40.10 23.08 58.75
CA THR A 220 -39.18 24.09 58.20
C THR A 220 -38.39 23.50 57.04
N THR A 221 -38.70 23.97 55.84
CA THR A 221 -37.97 23.70 54.60
C THR A 221 -36.98 24.82 54.36
N ASP A 222 -35.70 24.49 54.25
CA ASP A 222 -34.67 25.45 53.87
C ASP A 222 -34.20 25.14 52.45
N ARG A 223 -34.06 26.17 51.61
CA ARG A 223 -33.60 26.02 50.23
C ARG A 223 -32.10 26.25 50.21
N THR A 224 -31.32 25.18 50.19
CA THR A 224 -29.87 25.32 50.03
C THR A 224 -29.53 25.34 48.53
N PRO A 225 -28.73 26.31 48.06
CA PRO A 225 -28.19 26.26 46.71
C PRO A 225 -27.22 25.08 46.66
N THR A 226 -27.58 24.04 45.91
CA THR A 226 -26.67 22.96 45.55
C THR A 226 -26.12 23.26 44.17
N LEU A 227 -24.80 23.16 44.00
CA LEU A 227 -24.17 23.34 42.70
C LEU A 227 -24.70 22.23 41.77
N SER A 228 -25.58 22.57 40.83
CA SER A 228 -26.03 21.61 39.83
C SER A 228 -25.05 21.58 38.67
N ARG A 229 -25.30 20.62 37.80
CA ARG A 229 -24.40 20.11 36.77
C ARG A 229 -23.77 21.24 35.93
N GLN A 230 -22.50 21.08 35.60
CA GLN A 230 -21.83 21.94 34.63
C GLN A 230 -22.30 21.61 33.22
N HIS A 231 -22.97 22.55 32.57
CA HIS A 231 -23.35 22.46 31.16
C HIS A 231 -22.41 23.30 30.29
N VAL A 232 -22.15 22.82 29.09
CA VAL A 232 -21.29 23.52 28.11
C VAL A 232 -22.04 24.74 27.58
N HIS A 233 -21.32 25.83 27.29
CA HIS A 233 -21.93 27.02 26.70
C HIS A 233 -22.68 26.68 25.38
N PRO A 234 -23.94 27.12 25.19
CA PRO A 234 -24.81 26.71 24.08
C PRO A 234 -24.28 27.04 22.68
N SER A 235 -23.33 27.97 22.57
CA SER A 235 -22.65 28.28 21.30
C SER A 235 -21.91 27.08 20.72
N PHE A 236 -21.36 26.21 21.56
CA PHE A 236 -20.63 25.03 21.09
C PHE A 236 -21.58 24.00 20.47
N ASP A 237 -22.80 23.86 21.00
CA ASP A 237 -23.82 23.01 20.41
C ASP A 237 -24.19 23.48 18.99
N ILE A 238 -24.32 24.80 18.79
CA ILE A 238 -24.61 25.38 17.47
C ILE A 238 -23.49 25.03 16.47
N VAL A 239 -22.23 25.20 16.88
CA VAL A 239 -21.06 24.85 16.04
C VAL A 239 -21.07 23.37 15.71
N GLU A 240 -21.37 22.50 16.68
CA GLU A 240 -21.45 21.05 16.44
C GLU A 240 -22.55 20.69 15.45
N TRP A 241 -23.72 21.29 15.55
CA TRP A 241 -24.80 21.08 14.58
C TRP A 241 -24.37 21.45 13.17
N ILE A 242 -23.78 22.63 12.99
CA ILE A 242 -23.31 23.11 11.68
C ILE A 242 -22.26 22.15 11.10
N CYS A 243 -21.25 21.76 11.89
CA CYS A 243 -20.21 20.83 11.46
C CYS A 243 -20.77 19.44 11.10
N ASN A 244 -21.67 18.90 11.92
CA ASN A 244 -22.27 17.58 11.68
C ASN A 244 -23.17 17.57 10.43
N THR A 245 -23.90 18.66 10.19
CA THR A 245 -24.68 18.83 8.95
C THR A 245 -23.77 18.83 7.71
N TRP A 246 -22.58 19.42 7.79
CA TRP A 246 -21.61 19.35 6.70
C TRP A 246 -21.05 17.92 6.53
N PHE A 247 -20.73 17.22 7.62
CA PHE A 247 -20.20 15.85 7.54
C PHE A 247 -21.20 14.85 6.97
N ILE A 248 -22.47 14.92 7.40
CA ILE A 248 -23.51 14.04 6.85
C ILE A 248 -23.76 14.36 5.37
N PHE A 249 -23.70 15.62 4.96
CA PHE A 249 -23.78 16.03 3.57
C PHE A 249 -22.65 15.43 2.72
N GLU A 250 -21.40 15.50 3.19
CA GLU A 250 -20.26 14.88 2.50
C GLU A 250 -20.41 13.36 2.38
N ILE A 251 -20.75 12.69 3.49
CA ILE A 251 -20.94 11.23 3.52
C ILE A 251 -22.06 10.83 2.56
N MET A 252 -23.18 11.57 2.56
CA MET A 252 -24.33 11.28 1.71
C MET A 252 -23.98 11.45 0.23
N ILE A 253 -23.31 12.53 -0.16
CA ILE A 253 -22.89 12.73 -1.55
C ILE A 253 -21.91 11.63 -1.98
N ARG A 254 -20.89 11.33 -1.18
CA ARG A 254 -19.93 10.27 -1.49
C ARG A 254 -20.61 8.90 -1.58
N PHE A 255 -21.56 8.63 -0.68
CA PHE A 255 -22.35 7.40 -0.71
C PHE A 255 -23.19 7.30 -1.98
N ILE A 256 -23.90 8.35 -2.39
CA ILE A 256 -24.75 8.35 -3.61
C ILE A 256 -23.90 8.15 -4.86
N VAL A 257 -22.75 8.80 -4.92
CA VAL A 257 -21.93 8.93 -6.12
C VAL A 257 -20.86 7.82 -6.26
N SER A 258 -20.61 7.04 -5.20
CA SER A 258 -19.67 5.91 -5.24
C SER A 258 -20.06 4.81 -6.23
N PRO A 259 -19.09 4.16 -6.89
CA PRO A 259 -19.35 3.08 -7.85
C PRO A 259 -19.88 1.80 -7.16
N ASN A 260 -19.29 1.43 -6.02
CA ASN A 260 -19.65 0.24 -5.26
C ASN A 260 -19.97 0.60 -3.81
N LYS A 261 -21.25 0.45 -3.42
CA LYS A 261 -21.74 0.81 -2.08
C LYS A 261 -21.15 -0.08 -0.98
N LYS A 262 -20.94 -1.36 -1.28
CA LYS A 262 -20.40 -2.32 -0.32
C LYS A 262 -18.95 -2.01 0.01
N GLU A 263 -18.15 -1.77 -1.03
CA GLU A 263 -16.75 -1.36 -0.88
C GLU A 263 -16.63 -0.01 -0.17
N PHE A 264 -17.52 0.95 -0.49
CA PHE A 264 -17.59 2.23 0.20
C PHE A 264 -17.80 2.06 1.71
N CYS A 265 -18.76 1.23 2.13
CA CYS A 265 -19.03 0.97 3.55
C CYS A 265 -17.96 0.14 4.25
N GLN A 266 -17.17 -0.65 3.52
CA GLN A 266 -16.09 -1.48 4.07
C GLN A 266 -14.76 -0.72 4.17
N SER A 267 -14.63 0.43 3.51
CA SER A 267 -13.44 1.26 3.61
C SER A 267 -13.25 1.80 5.03
N PHE A 268 -12.10 1.52 5.64
CA PHE A 268 -11.75 1.91 7.00
C PHE A 268 -11.97 3.40 7.27
N LEU A 269 -11.62 4.26 6.30
CA LEU A 269 -11.72 5.71 6.44
C LEU A 269 -13.17 6.19 6.38
N ASN A 270 -14.02 5.52 5.61
CA ASN A 270 -15.45 5.81 5.56
C ASN A 270 -16.16 5.29 6.82
N ILE A 271 -15.76 4.12 7.35
CA ILE A 271 -16.26 3.59 8.63
C ILE A 271 -16.04 4.61 9.75
N ILE A 272 -14.85 5.22 9.81
CA ILE A 272 -14.56 6.24 10.81
C ILE A 272 -15.46 7.47 10.63
N ASP A 273 -15.66 7.95 9.39
CA ASP A 273 -16.53 9.10 9.11
C ASP A 273 -17.99 8.80 9.50
N PHE A 274 -18.48 7.59 9.19
CA PHE A 274 -19.79 7.10 9.61
C PHE A 274 -19.91 7.03 11.12
N LEU A 275 -18.97 6.37 11.81
CA LEU A 275 -19.01 6.18 13.25
C LEU A 275 -19.00 7.52 13.98
N ALA A 276 -18.13 8.44 13.56
CA ALA A 276 -17.99 9.73 14.21
C ALA A 276 -19.19 10.67 13.98
N THR A 277 -19.89 10.54 12.85
CA THR A 277 -21.10 11.31 12.54
C THR A 277 -22.33 10.68 13.18
N PHE A 278 -22.52 9.37 13.00
CA PHE A 278 -23.59 8.58 13.62
C PHE A 278 -23.68 8.84 15.12
N TRP A 279 -22.53 8.89 15.76
CA TRP A 279 -22.47 9.01 17.20
C TRP A 279 -23.11 10.26 17.77
N PHE A 280 -22.90 11.40 17.12
CA PHE A 280 -23.51 12.66 17.53
C PHE A 280 -25.05 12.56 17.51
N TYR A 281 -25.61 12.01 16.44
CA TYR A 281 -27.05 11.82 16.30
C TYR A 281 -27.58 10.78 17.29
N PHE A 282 -26.79 9.75 17.60
CA PHE A 282 -27.15 8.73 18.57
C PHE A 282 -27.25 9.32 19.99
N THR A 283 -26.25 10.10 20.44
CA THR A 283 -26.31 10.80 21.73
C THR A 283 -27.50 11.75 21.80
N TRP A 284 -27.76 12.52 20.74
CA TRP A 284 -28.93 13.40 20.67
C TRP A 284 -30.25 12.63 20.79
N ALA A 285 -30.36 11.47 20.13
CA ALA A 285 -31.55 10.62 20.23
C ALA A 285 -31.73 10.05 21.65
N LEU A 286 -30.65 9.62 22.31
CA LEU A 286 -30.71 9.13 23.70
C LEU A 286 -31.12 10.21 24.70
N ILE A 287 -30.63 11.45 24.53
CA ILE A 287 -31.05 12.59 25.35
C ILE A 287 -32.56 12.84 25.19
N LYS A 288 -33.09 12.76 23.96
CA LYS A 288 -34.54 12.87 23.71
C LYS A 288 -35.37 11.75 24.30
N LEU A 289 -34.80 10.55 24.40
CA LEU A 289 -35.45 9.39 25.04
C LEU A 289 -35.32 9.41 26.56
N ASN A 290 -34.76 10.48 27.14
CA ASN A 290 -34.68 10.71 28.57
C ASN A 290 -33.91 9.61 29.34
N VAL A 291 -32.89 9.03 28.70
CA VAL A 291 -31.98 8.06 29.33
C VAL A 291 -31.05 8.81 30.29
N ASN A 292 -31.13 8.51 31.58
CA ASN A 292 -30.45 9.27 32.65
C ASN A 292 -28.96 8.94 32.87
N ASP A 293 -28.34 8.11 32.01
CA ASP A 293 -26.93 7.70 32.15
C ASP A 293 -25.96 8.73 31.54
N ASN A 294 -25.88 9.85 32.23
CA ASN A 294 -25.12 11.03 31.83
C ASN A 294 -23.61 10.80 31.69
N GLU A 295 -22.99 10.06 32.62
CA GLU A 295 -21.56 9.74 32.56
C GLU A 295 -21.20 8.86 31.37
N ALA A 296 -22.08 7.89 31.05
CA ALA A 296 -21.92 7.06 29.87
C ALA A 296 -21.98 7.94 28.62
N LEU A 297 -23.00 8.79 28.47
CA LEU A 297 -23.16 9.70 27.33
C LEU A 297 -21.96 10.65 27.13
N ASP A 298 -21.33 11.10 28.22
CA ASP A 298 -20.15 11.95 28.20
C ASP A 298 -18.89 11.18 27.74
N LEU A 299 -18.64 9.98 28.29
CA LEU A 299 -17.55 9.09 27.84
C LEU A 299 -17.71 8.77 26.36
N LEU A 300 -18.94 8.41 26.00
CA LEU A 300 -19.37 8.11 24.67
C LEU A 300 -19.00 9.25 23.73
N SER A 301 -19.30 10.51 24.08
CA SER A 301 -19.00 11.69 23.25
C SER A 301 -17.52 11.87 22.87
N THR A 302 -16.58 11.20 23.55
CA THR A 302 -15.15 11.15 23.17
C THR A 302 -14.92 10.53 21.78
N ILE A 303 -15.81 9.65 21.31
CA ILE A 303 -15.74 9.05 19.95
C ILE A 303 -15.69 10.12 18.84
N ARG A 304 -16.16 11.35 19.12
CA ARG A 304 -16.07 12.48 18.18
C ARG A 304 -14.63 12.82 17.80
N ILE A 305 -13.63 12.51 18.62
CA ILE A 305 -12.20 12.72 18.29
C ILE A 305 -11.77 11.92 17.06
N MET A 306 -12.46 10.82 16.74
CA MET A 306 -12.19 9.99 15.58
C MET A 306 -12.29 10.77 14.25
N ARG A 307 -12.99 11.91 14.22
CA ARG A 307 -13.03 12.83 13.06
C ARG A 307 -11.64 13.33 12.66
N LEU A 308 -10.67 13.35 13.58
CA LEU A 308 -9.28 13.67 13.26
C LEU A 308 -8.71 12.73 12.20
N PHE A 309 -9.09 11.45 12.22
CA PHE A 309 -8.64 10.47 11.24
C PHE A 309 -9.15 10.77 9.82
N LYS A 310 -10.18 11.62 9.67
CA LYS A 310 -10.64 12.10 8.36
C LYS A 310 -9.57 12.94 7.64
N LEU A 311 -8.66 13.60 8.37
CA LEU A 311 -7.52 14.32 7.78
C LEU A 311 -6.61 13.40 6.95
N PHE A 312 -6.56 12.10 7.26
CA PHE A 312 -5.77 11.12 6.51
C PHE A 312 -6.25 10.98 5.06
N ASN A 313 -7.52 11.26 4.77
CA ASN A 313 -8.03 11.26 3.40
C ASN A 313 -7.54 12.43 2.55
N HIS A 314 -7.26 13.57 3.19
CA HIS A 314 -6.93 14.81 2.50
C HIS A 314 -5.43 14.95 2.21
N HIS A 315 -4.58 14.19 2.92
CA HIS A 315 -3.14 14.17 2.70
C HIS A 315 -2.67 12.82 2.10
N PRO A 316 -2.26 12.77 0.82
CA PRO A 316 -1.79 11.54 0.18
C PRO A 316 -0.62 10.87 0.93
N GLY A 317 0.25 11.66 1.58
CA GLY A 317 1.35 11.10 2.38
C GLY A 317 0.88 10.29 3.61
N LEU A 318 -0.31 10.57 4.15
CA LEU A 318 -0.86 9.81 5.26
C LEU A 318 -1.41 8.45 4.80
N LYS A 319 -1.99 8.37 3.59
CA LYS A 319 -2.37 7.09 2.96
C LYS A 319 -1.17 6.19 2.70
N VAL A 320 -0.03 6.77 2.32
CA VAL A 320 1.24 6.02 2.14
C VAL A 320 1.68 5.36 3.44
N ILE A 321 1.60 6.08 4.57
CA ILE A 321 1.99 5.54 5.88
C ILE A 321 1.11 4.34 6.26
N ILE A 322 -0.21 4.43 6.08
CA ILE A 322 -1.13 3.33 6.38
C ILE A 322 -0.82 2.10 5.51
N THR A 323 -0.58 2.31 4.21
CA THR A 323 -0.27 1.20 3.31
C THR A 323 1.10 0.59 3.60
N SER A 324 2.12 1.40 3.92
CA SER A 324 3.43 0.88 4.32
C SER A 324 3.33 0.07 5.61
N MET A 325 2.57 0.54 6.60
CA MET A 325 2.32 -0.21 7.84
C MET A 325 1.58 -1.52 7.59
N LYS A 326 0.59 -1.52 6.67
CA LYS A 326 -0.14 -2.73 6.29
C LYS A 326 0.77 -3.75 5.61
N TYR A 327 1.73 -3.28 4.79
CA TYR A 327 2.69 -4.15 4.14
C TYR A 327 3.70 -4.74 5.16
N SER A 328 4.14 -3.95 6.13
CA SER A 328 5.04 -4.40 7.20
C SER A 328 4.32 -4.99 8.41
N SER A 329 3.01 -5.30 8.32
CA SER A 329 2.19 -5.60 9.49
C SER A 329 2.61 -6.90 10.17
N SER A 330 3.08 -7.89 9.41
CA SER A 330 3.57 -9.16 9.97
C SER A 330 4.74 -8.97 10.92
N VAL A 331 5.66 -8.06 10.58
CA VAL A 331 6.82 -7.70 11.43
C VAL A 331 6.37 -6.85 12.61
N LEU A 332 5.45 -5.91 12.40
CA LEU A 332 4.94 -5.05 13.46
C LEU A 332 4.17 -5.82 14.55
N TRP A 333 3.38 -6.82 14.18
CA TRP A 333 2.71 -7.70 15.14
C TRP A 333 3.70 -8.54 15.94
N LEU A 334 4.76 -9.04 15.29
CA LEU A 334 5.83 -9.77 15.96
C LEU A 334 6.59 -8.90 16.97
N LEU A 335 6.85 -7.64 16.62
CA LEU A 335 7.42 -6.63 17.53
C LEU A 335 6.54 -6.46 18.77
N ILE A 336 5.25 -6.13 18.59
CA ILE A 336 4.32 -5.91 19.71
C ILE A 336 4.27 -7.14 20.62
N PHE A 337 4.25 -8.35 20.04
CA PHE A 337 4.24 -9.59 20.80
C PHE A 337 5.46 -9.73 21.73
N PHE A 338 6.67 -9.50 21.22
CA PHE A 338 7.86 -9.58 22.05
C PHE A 338 7.90 -8.47 23.10
N VAL A 339 7.46 -7.25 22.78
CA VAL A 339 7.41 -6.12 23.73
C VAL A 339 6.51 -6.46 24.90
N LEU A 340 5.31 -7.01 24.64
CA LEU A 340 4.38 -7.39 25.70
C LEU A 340 4.96 -8.47 26.63
N ILE A 341 5.67 -9.46 26.07
CA ILE A 341 6.36 -10.49 26.87
C ILE A 341 7.44 -9.87 27.75
N ALA A 342 8.29 -9.00 27.19
CA ALA A 342 9.34 -8.33 27.94
C ALA A 342 8.75 -7.46 29.05
N VAL A 343 7.70 -6.69 28.74
CA VAL A 343 7.01 -5.84 29.70
C VAL A 343 6.46 -6.67 30.86
N ALA A 344 5.86 -7.83 30.58
CA ALA A 344 5.33 -8.74 31.58
C ALA A 344 6.40 -9.41 32.46
N ILE A 345 7.51 -9.88 31.87
CA ILE A 345 8.59 -10.54 32.61
C ILE A 345 9.24 -9.56 33.58
N PHE A 346 9.63 -8.38 33.11
CA PHE A 346 10.29 -7.39 33.96
C PHE A 346 9.35 -6.80 35.02
N ALA A 347 8.08 -6.60 34.71
CA ALA A 347 7.08 -6.22 35.70
C ALA A 347 6.97 -7.26 36.82
N ALA A 348 6.93 -8.55 36.49
CA ALA A 348 6.91 -9.61 37.48
C ALA A 348 8.20 -9.63 38.33
N LEU A 349 9.37 -9.48 37.69
CA LEU A 349 10.66 -9.45 38.38
C LEU A 349 10.77 -8.27 39.36
N ILE A 350 10.38 -7.06 38.94
CA ILE A 350 10.39 -5.87 39.81
C ILE A 350 9.41 -6.02 40.97
N TYR A 351 8.20 -6.52 40.69
CA TYR A 351 7.20 -6.78 41.72
C TYR A 351 7.74 -7.75 42.80
N TYR A 352 8.34 -8.86 42.39
CA TYR A 352 8.91 -9.81 43.35
C TYR A 352 10.17 -9.26 44.04
N ALA A 353 11.01 -8.50 43.35
CA ALA A 353 12.19 -7.86 43.92
C ALA A 353 11.86 -6.90 45.07
N GLU A 354 10.88 -6.03 44.83
CA GLU A 354 10.42 -5.05 45.81
C GLU A 354 9.65 -5.74 46.94
N ARG A 355 8.83 -6.73 46.64
CA ARG A 355 8.09 -7.49 47.68
C ARG A 355 9.00 -8.26 48.63
N MET A 356 10.11 -8.81 48.15
CA MET A 356 11.02 -9.63 48.96
C MET A 356 11.85 -8.80 49.96
N THR A 357 12.13 -7.54 49.64
CA THR A 357 13.10 -6.73 50.39
C THR A 357 12.43 -5.64 51.24
N THR A 358 11.20 -5.23 50.90
CA THR A 358 10.49 -4.18 51.65
C THR A 358 9.87 -4.75 52.91
N ARG A 359 10.40 -4.36 54.09
CA ARG A 359 9.97 -4.87 55.40
C ARG A 359 8.65 -4.25 55.88
N HIS A 360 8.27 -3.09 55.33
CA HIS A 360 7.03 -2.38 55.64
C HIS A 360 6.09 -2.35 54.42
N PRO A 361 4.88 -2.92 54.51
CA PRO A 361 3.92 -2.97 53.39
C PRO A 361 3.54 -1.59 52.84
N ASN A 362 3.60 -0.55 53.69
CA ASN A 362 3.19 0.81 53.34
C ASN A 362 4.22 1.57 52.50
N GLU A 363 5.47 1.09 52.42
CA GLU A 363 6.54 1.75 51.65
C GLU A 363 6.70 1.18 50.24
N ASN A 364 6.10 0.00 49.98
CA ASN A 364 6.12 -0.64 48.68
C ASN A 364 5.10 0.03 47.75
N MET A 365 5.62 0.62 46.66
CA MET A 365 4.79 1.29 45.65
C MET A 365 4.20 0.30 44.64
N PHE A 366 4.78 -0.90 44.51
CA PHE A 366 4.31 -1.96 43.62
C PHE A 366 3.34 -2.89 44.36
N ARG A 367 2.06 -2.51 44.41
CA ARG A 367 1.02 -3.30 45.11
C ARG A 367 0.58 -4.52 44.32
N SER A 368 0.62 -4.42 43.00
CA SER A 368 0.19 -5.47 42.08
C SER A 368 1.10 -5.55 40.86
N ILE A 369 1.06 -6.68 40.15
CA ILE A 369 1.79 -6.84 38.89
C ILE A 369 1.34 -5.79 37.84
N PRO A 370 0.05 -5.44 37.72
CA PRO A 370 -0.39 -4.31 36.88
C PRO A 370 0.29 -2.96 37.17
N ASP A 371 0.56 -2.64 38.44
CA ASP A 371 1.28 -1.41 38.78
C ASP A 371 2.74 -1.48 38.29
N ALA A 372 3.36 -2.66 38.42
CA ALA A 372 4.69 -2.91 37.86
C ALA A 372 4.70 -2.93 36.33
N LEU A 373 3.60 -3.35 35.67
CA LEU A 373 3.43 -3.27 34.21
C LEU A 373 3.40 -1.82 33.74
N TRP A 374 2.67 -0.94 34.44
CA TRP A 374 2.65 0.51 34.13
C TRP A 374 4.05 1.11 34.24
N PHE A 375 4.72 0.91 35.38
CA PHE A 375 6.10 1.36 35.58
C PHE A 375 7.01 0.84 34.46
N ASN A 376 6.98 -0.47 34.20
CA ASN A 376 7.90 -1.09 33.26
C ASN A 376 7.61 -0.71 31.81
N MET A 377 6.35 -0.49 31.42
CA MET A 377 5.98 0.03 30.10
C MET A 377 6.53 1.44 29.86
N ILE A 378 6.43 2.33 30.85
CA ILE A 378 6.95 3.71 30.79
C ILE A 378 8.47 3.74 30.81
N THR A 379 9.06 2.84 31.58
CA THR A 379 10.50 2.72 31.79
C THR A 379 11.18 2.14 30.54
N MET A 380 10.61 1.09 29.93
CA MET A 380 11.10 0.53 28.66
C MET A 380 10.88 1.44 27.45
N SER A 381 9.94 2.40 27.53
CA SER A 381 9.72 3.42 26.49
C SER A 381 10.45 4.73 26.75
N THR A 382 11.33 4.76 27.77
CA THR A 382 12.15 5.90 28.18
C THR A 382 11.39 7.20 28.50
N ILE A 383 10.08 7.09 28.77
CA ILE A 383 9.26 8.23 29.20
C ILE A 383 9.60 8.60 30.66
N GLY A 384 9.64 7.61 31.55
CA GLY A 384 10.08 7.78 32.94
C GLY A 384 9.38 8.87 33.76
N TYR A 385 8.04 8.83 33.91
CA TYR A 385 7.30 9.83 34.68
C TYR A 385 7.77 10.02 36.14
N GLY A 386 8.31 8.96 36.76
CA GLY A 386 8.82 8.99 38.13
C GLY A 386 7.75 8.87 39.22
N ASP A 387 6.52 8.50 38.85
CA ASP A 387 5.39 8.23 39.74
C ASP A 387 5.54 6.89 40.50
N LEU A 388 6.12 5.89 39.84
CA LEU A 388 6.56 4.62 40.43
C LEU A 388 8.07 4.45 40.21
N TYR A 389 8.77 3.91 41.20
CA TYR A 389 10.19 3.59 41.09
C TYR A 389 10.61 2.53 42.12
N PRO A 390 11.53 1.61 41.77
CA PRO A 390 12.06 0.65 42.73
C PRO A 390 12.94 1.34 43.78
N LYS A 391 12.77 0.95 45.04
CA LYS A 391 13.61 1.45 46.15
C LYS A 391 14.69 0.46 46.54
N THR A 392 14.50 -0.81 46.23
CA THR A 392 15.43 -1.87 46.60
C THR A 392 16.61 -1.90 45.63
N MET A 393 17.80 -2.26 46.11
CA MET A 393 18.97 -2.39 45.23
C MET A 393 18.72 -3.38 44.09
N LEU A 394 18.00 -4.47 44.37
CA LEU A 394 17.66 -5.50 43.39
C LEU A 394 16.63 -4.98 42.37
N GLY A 395 15.59 -4.29 42.82
CA GLY A 395 14.62 -3.63 41.94
C GLY A 395 15.24 -2.52 41.10
N MET A 396 16.15 -1.72 41.67
CA MET A 396 16.92 -0.70 40.95
C MET A 396 17.83 -1.34 39.90
N LEU A 397 18.47 -2.48 40.21
CA LEU A 397 19.28 -3.22 39.24
C LEU A 397 18.40 -3.78 38.10
N ILE A 398 17.25 -4.38 38.42
CA ILE A 398 16.33 -4.88 37.38
C ILE A 398 15.77 -3.73 36.55
N GLY A 399 15.41 -2.60 37.16
CA GLY A 399 14.99 -1.39 36.46
C GLY A 399 16.10 -0.80 35.59
N ALA A 400 17.34 -0.82 36.09
CA ALA A 400 18.53 -0.43 35.34
C ALA A 400 18.83 -1.40 34.18
N VAL A 401 18.53 -2.69 34.31
CA VAL A 401 18.63 -3.65 33.19
C VAL A 401 17.51 -3.43 32.18
N SER A 402 16.30 -3.13 32.67
CA SER A 402 15.14 -2.80 31.83
C SER A 402 15.34 -1.52 31.01
N THR A 403 16.06 -0.52 31.55
CA THR A 403 16.37 0.78 30.88
C THR A 403 17.73 0.86 30.20
N GLY A 404 18.78 0.35 30.85
CA GLY A 404 20.20 0.54 30.52
C GLY A 404 20.68 -0.19 29.28
N THR A 405 19.74 -0.70 28.50
CA THR A 405 20.00 -1.46 27.31
C THR A 405 19.93 -0.61 26.02
N GLU A 406 19.52 0.66 26.08
CA GLU A 406 19.65 1.64 24.96
C GLU A 406 21.07 2.22 24.81
N MET A 407 21.81 2.40 25.91
CA MET A 407 23.16 3.01 25.90
C MET A 407 24.20 2.15 25.17
N SER A 408 23.97 0.84 25.05
CA SER A 408 24.89 -0.09 24.38
C SER A 408 24.83 0.01 22.85
N PHE A 409 23.70 0.41 22.25
CA PHE A 409 23.61 0.61 20.80
C PHE A 409 24.42 1.83 20.33
N PHE A 410 24.52 2.86 21.18
CA PHE A 410 25.37 4.03 20.91
C PHE A 410 26.88 3.72 21.01
N LEU A 411 27.26 2.72 21.80
CA LEU A 411 28.65 2.30 21.98
C LEU A 411 29.11 1.25 20.96
N GLU A 412 28.20 0.52 20.33
CA GLU A 412 28.54 -0.54 19.36
C GLU A 412 29.20 0.00 18.08
N ASN A 413 29.01 1.28 17.75
CA ASN A 413 29.76 1.94 16.68
C ASN A 413 31.24 2.17 17.00
N LYS A 414 31.71 1.85 18.22
CA LYS A 414 33.14 1.91 18.58
C LYS A 414 33.61 0.64 19.31
N LYS A 415 34.09 -0.36 18.54
CA LYS A 415 35.12 -1.36 18.91
C LYS A 415 35.02 -1.98 20.32
N LYS A 416 34.53 -3.22 20.44
CA LYS A 416 35.29 -4.44 20.82
C LYS A 416 34.36 -5.58 21.26
N GLN A 417 34.54 -6.70 20.59
CA GLN A 417 33.83 -7.97 20.64
C GLN A 417 34.10 -8.84 21.89
N ILE A 418 34.24 -8.29 23.12
CA ILE A 418 34.74 -9.11 24.26
C ILE A 418 33.84 -9.17 25.52
N ASN A 419 32.84 -8.29 25.73
CA ASN A 419 31.94 -8.43 26.89
C ASN A 419 30.45 -8.61 26.54
N SER A 420 30.15 -8.98 25.29
CA SER A 420 28.77 -8.99 24.76
C SER A 420 27.89 -10.14 25.25
N PHE A 421 28.42 -11.09 26.03
CA PHE A 421 27.63 -12.24 26.50
C PHE A 421 26.84 -11.95 27.79
N PHE A 422 27.24 -10.95 28.59
CA PHE A 422 26.58 -10.65 29.87
C PHE A 422 25.40 -9.66 29.76
N PHE A 423 25.26 -8.98 28.61
CA PHE A 423 24.15 -8.06 28.31
C PHE A 423 23.07 -8.67 27.41
N LEU A 424 23.14 -9.98 27.16
CA LEU A 424 22.36 -10.66 26.13
C LEU A 424 20.95 -11.10 26.57
N VAL A 425 20.49 -10.78 27.79
CA VAL A 425 19.21 -11.30 28.28
C VAL A 425 18.31 -10.18 28.80
N ALA A 426 17.24 -9.99 28.03
CA ALA A 426 15.97 -9.35 28.34
C ALA A 426 15.94 -7.80 28.21
N GLY A 427 15.05 -7.31 27.34
CA GLY A 427 14.65 -5.89 27.27
C GLY A 427 14.64 -5.33 25.86
N VAL A 428 15.81 -5.07 25.28
CA VAL A 428 15.95 -4.06 24.21
C VAL A 428 16.29 -4.55 22.82
N LEU A 429 16.69 -5.81 22.64
CA LEU A 429 16.59 -6.42 21.30
C LEU A 429 15.14 -6.38 20.79
N ILE A 430 14.16 -6.25 21.68
CA ILE A 430 12.77 -6.44 21.33
C ILE A 430 12.14 -5.20 20.68
N ILE A 431 12.41 -3.98 21.16
CA ILE A 431 11.84 -2.74 20.59
C ILE A 431 12.70 -2.22 19.42
N ASP A 432 14.02 -2.29 19.55
CA ASP A 432 14.94 -1.67 18.58
C ASP A 432 15.30 -2.58 17.41
N LEU A 433 15.20 -3.91 17.49
CA LEU A 433 15.46 -4.77 16.31
C LEU A 433 14.45 -4.55 15.18
N PRO A 434 13.14 -4.38 15.45
CA PRO A 434 12.15 -4.27 14.37
C PRO A 434 11.99 -2.84 13.84
N MET A 435 12.39 -1.81 14.59
CA MET A 435 12.30 -0.42 14.16
C MET A 435 13.11 -0.13 12.88
N PRO A 436 14.38 -0.56 12.73
CA PRO A 436 15.13 -0.48 11.48
C PRO A 436 14.41 -1.16 10.31
N ILE A 437 13.71 -2.28 10.53
CA ILE A 437 12.96 -2.98 9.48
C ILE A 437 11.78 -2.13 9.01
N ILE A 438 11.05 -1.49 9.94
CA ILE A 438 9.95 -0.59 9.62
C ILE A 438 10.47 0.67 8.92
N VAL A 439 11.57 1.25 9.41
CA VAL A 439 12.20 2.44 8.83
C VAL A 439 12.74 2.16 7.43
N GLU A 440 13.41 1.01 7.23
CA GLU A 440 13.90 0.58 5.92
C GLU A 440 12.74 0.31 4.96
N SER A 441 11.67 -0.32 5.43
CA SER A 441 10.44 -0.50 4.65
C SER A 441 9.85 0.85 4.22
N PHE A 442 9.66 1.77 5.16
CA PHE A 442 9.16 3.12 4.87
C PHE A 442 10.09 3.90 3.93
N ALA A 443 11.40 3.82 4.15
CA ALA A 443 12.40 4.47 3.29
C ALA A 443 12.36 3.93 1.86
N ASN A 444 12.19 2.62 1.68
CA ASN A 444 12.01 2.01 0.36
C ASN A 444 10.74 2.54 -0.33
N PHE A 445 9.59 2.54 0.35
CA PHE A 445 8.35 3.11 -0.20
C PHE A 445 8.48 4.59 -0.55
N TYR A 446 9.08 5.38 0.34
CA TYR A 446 9.22 6.82 0.16
C TYR A 446 10.20 7.19 -0.97
N THR A 447 11.33 6.48 -1.08
CA THR A 447 12.31 6.71 -2.16
C THR A 447 11.73 6.37 -3.52
N HIS A 448 10.96 5.29 -3.65
CA HIS A 448 10.26 4.94 -4.89
C HIS A 448 9.21 5.99 -5.28
N LEU A 449 8.40 6.47 -4.33
CA LEU A 449 7.47 7.57 -4.54
C LEU A 449 8.18 8.85 -5.01
N ARG A 450 9.29 9.21 -4.38
CA ARG A 450 10.07 10.41 -4.73
C ARG A 450 10.71 10.28 -6.10
N ALA A 451 11.28 9.12 -6.43
CA ALA A 451 11.87 8.87 -7.75
C ALA A 451 10.81 8.97 -8.85
N ARG A 452 9.62 8.41 -8.62
CA ARG A 452 8.50 8.48 -9.58
C ARG A 452 7.91 9.87 -9.74
N SER A 453 7.84 10.68 -8.68
CA SER A 453 7.37 12.08 -8.78
C SER A 453 8.17 12.93 -9.77
N LYS A 454 9.41 12.51 -10.09
CA LYS A 454 10.31 13.16 -11.05
C LYS A 454 10.18 12.63 -12.48
N LEU A 455 9.50 11.49 -12.70
CA LEU A 455 9.36 10.89 -14.03
C LEU A 455 8.19 11.54 -14.82
N PRO A 456 8.34 11.74 -16.14
CA PRO A 456 7.26 12.26 -16.97
C PRO A 456 6.10 11.26 -17.05
N LYS A 457 4.87 11.77 -16.90
CA LYS A 457 3.63 10.96 -16.79
C LYS A 457 3.22 10.23 -18.08
N THR A 458 3.84 10.53 -19.22
CA THR A 458 3.44 9.97 -20.52
C THR A 458 4.59 9.17 -21.14
N ARG A 459 4.53 7.84 -21.03
CA ARG A 459 5.40 6.94 -21.81
C ARG A 459 4.76 6.67 -23.17
N ARG A 460 5.54 6.78 -24.25
CA ARG A 460 5.15 6.25 -25.56
C ARG A 460 5.10 4.72 -25.45
N LYS A 461 3.93 4.11 -25.61
CA LYS A 461 3.80 2.65 -25.72
C LYS A 461 4.23 2.25 -27.13
N ILE A 462 5.24 1.41 -27.22
CA ILE A 462 5.64 0.76 -28.48
C ILE A 462 4.72 -0.46 -28.62
N GLY A 463 3.98 -0.55 -29.73
CA GLY A 463 3.11 -1.69 -29.99
C GLY A 463 3.92 -2.98 -30.16
N PRO A 464 3.36 -4.16 -29.85
CA PRO A 464 4.02 -5.42 -30.14
C PRO A 464 4.30 -5.49 -31.64
N ALA A 465 5.54 -5.84 -32.02
CA ALA A 465 5.89 -6.07 -33.41
C ALA A 465 5.06 -7.26 -33.92
N GLU A 466 4.13 -6.97 -34.82
CA GLU A 466 3.30 -7.97 -35.46
C GLU A 466 4.21 -8.82 -36.35
N SER A 467 4.54 -10.04 -35.92
CA SER A 467 5.26 -10.98 -36.75
C SER A 467 4.34 -11.37 -37.90
N THR A 468 4.51 -10.74 -39.06
CA THR A 468 3.81 -11.12 -40.28
C THR A 468 4.25 -12.51 -40.68
N VAL A 469 3.59 -13.53 -40.13
CA VAL A 469 3.66 -14.91 -40.60
C VAL A 469 2.96 -14.95 -41.95
N LYS A 470 3.69 -14.57 -43.01
CA LYS A 470 3.29 -14.90 -44.37
C LYS A 470 3.40 -16.42 -44.52
N LYS A 471 2.30 -17.14 -44.29
CA LYS A 471 2.13 -18.49 -44.85
C LYS A 471 2.32 -18.36 -46.36
N ARG A 472 3.43 -18.87 -46.89
CA ARG A 472 3.58 -19.10 -48.34
C ARG A 472 2.53 -20.14 -48.73
N THR A 473 1.44 -19.69 -49.34
CA THR A 473 0.55 -20.58 -50.10
C THR A 473 1.31 -21.03 -51.36
N PRO A 474 1.25 -22.32 -51.72
CA PRO A 474 1.83 -22.79 -52.97
C PRO A 474 1.09 -22.15 -54.16
N LEU A 475 1.85 -21.69 -55.15
CA LEU A 475 1.33 -21.16 -56.41
C LEU A 475 0.52 -22.25 -57.12
N THR A 476 -0.81 -22.15 -57.08
CA THR A 476 -1.68 -22.83 -58.04
C THR A 476 -1.75 -21.99 -59.31
N THR A 477 -1.42 -22.64 -60.42
CA THR A 477 -1.58 -22.15 -61.80
C THR A 477 -2.97 -21.56 -62.03
N ILE A 478 -3.02 -20.30 -62.46
CA ILE A 478 -4.26 -19.63 -62.85
C ILE A 478 -4.56 -20.02 -64.29
N ASP A 479 -5.63 -20.80 -64.45
CA ASP A 479 -6.31 -20.99 -65.73
C ASP A 479 -7.28 -19.81 -65.97
N ASN A 480 -7.38 -19.41 -67.23
CA ASN A 480 -8.06 -18.19 -67.67
C ASN A 480 -9.58 -18.23 -67.47
N GLY A 481 -10.14 -17.13 -66.97
CA GLY A 481 -11.55 -16.79 -67.20
C GLY A 481 -12.28 -16.23 -65.99
N GLN A 482 -12.83 -15.02 -66.17
CA GLN A 482 -13.83 -14.35 -65.31
C GLN A 482 -13.32 -13.75 -63.99
N ASN A 483 -12.89 -12.48 -64.04
CA ASN A 483 -13.30 -11.46 -63.05
C ASN A 483 -12.84 -10.05 -63.48
N LEU A 484 -13.43 -9.51 -64.54
CA LEU A 484 -13.26 -8.11 -64.96
C LEU A 484 -14.41 -7.21 -64.48
N LYS A 485 -14.92 -7.43 -63.24
CA LYS A 485 -15.99 -6.58 -62.66
C LYS A 485 -15.78 -6.12 -61.21
N LEU A 486 -14.67 -6.47 -60.55
CA LEU A 486 -14.41 -6.07 -59.16
C LEU A 486 -13.30 -5.03 -58.95
N LEU A 487 -12.56 -4.65 -60.01
CA LEU A 487 -11.52 -3.61 -59.93
C LEU A 487 -12.05 -2.17 -60.10
N GLY A 488 -13.35 -1.98 -60.36
CA GLY A 488 -13.95 -0.66 -60.58
C GLY A 488 -14.47 0.06 -59.33
N GLN A 489 -14.58 -0.61 -58.18
CA GLN A 489 -15.19 -0.02 -56.97
C GLN A 489 -14.18 0.37 -55.88
N THR A 490 -12.97 -0.18 -55.88
CA THR A 490 -11.94 0.13 -54.88
C THR A 490 -11.13 1.40 -55.18
N ALA A 491 -11.13 1.88 -56.44
CA ALA A 491 -10.39 3.08 -56.84
C ALA A 491 -11.09 4.42 -56.49
N ARG A 492 -12.37 4.40 -56.08
CA ARG A 492 -13.11 5.63 -55.69
C ARG A 492 -12.96 6.02 -54.21
N ALA A 493 -12.49 5.12 -53.34
CA ALA A 493 -12.33 5.39 -51.92
C ALA A 493 -10.98 6.06 -51.55
N SER A 494 -9.95 5.93 -52.39
CA SER A 494 -8.61 6.47 -52.12
C SER A 494 -8.42 7.93 -52.55
N ILE A 495 -9.35 8.52 -53.31
CA ILE A 495 -9.24 9.90 -53.83
C ILE A 495 -9.86 10.95 -52.88
N PHE A 496 -10.69 10.53 -51.91
CA PHE A 496 -11.31 11.45 -50.94
C PHE A 496 -10.45 11.77 -49.70
N SER A 497 -9.40 10.99 -49.43
CA SER A 497 -8.53 11.19 -48.25
C SER A 497 -7.41 12.23 -48.50
N THR A 498 -6.97 12.38 -49.76
CA THR A 498 -5.87 13.28 -50.14
C THR A 498 -6.25 14.76 -50.23
N LYS A 499 -7.55 15.09 -50.34
CA LYS A 499 -8.00 16.50 -50.35
C LYS A 499 -8.01 17.18 -48.97
N THR A 500 -7.99 16.43 -47.88
CA THR A 500 -8.03 17.00 -46.51
C THR A 500 -6.63 17.32 -45.96
N ILE A 501 -5.58 16.72 -46.53
CA ILE A 501 -4.19 16.90 -46.07
C ILE A 501 -3.53 18.15 -46.67
N ILE A 502 -4.00 18.63 -47.83
CA ILE A 502 -3.42 19.81 -48.50
C ILE A 502 -3.94 21.13 -47.90
N ASN A 503 -5.12 21.15 -47.28
CA ASN A 503 -5.73 22.39 -46.79
C ASN A 503 -5.23 22.87 -45.40
N ASN A 504 -4.47 22.05 -44.67
CA ASN A 504 -3.93 22.42 -43.35
C ASN A 504 -2.51 23.01 -43.40
N ASN A 505 -1.80 22.93 -44.53
CA ASN A 505 -0.43 23.48 -44.66
C ASN A 505 -0.36 24.90 -45.25
N ILE A 506 -1.50 25.55 -45.52
CA ILE A 506 -1.54 26.94 -46.06
C ILE A 506 -1.96 27.97 -44.98
N LYS A 507 -2.38 27.53 -43.79
CA LYS A 507 -2.83 28.44 -42.70
C LYS A 507 -1.79 28.78 -41.63
N SER A 508 -0.52 28.38 -41.78
CA SER A 508 0.55 28.70 -40.82
C SER A 508 1.64 29.63 -41.36
N SER A 509 1.37 30.41 -42.41
CA SER A 509 2.35 31.36 -42.98
C SER A 509 1.84 32.80 -43.15
N ILE A 510 0.66 33.17 -42.62
CA ILE A 510 0.24 34.57 -42.49
C ILE A 510 -0.57 34.71 -41.20
N ALA A 511 0.12 35.01 -40.10
CA ALA A 511 -0.33 35.77 -38.92
C ALA A 511 0.88 35.99 -38.00
#